data_AF-A0A960B648-F1
#
_entry.id   AF-A0A960B648-F1
#
_cell.length_a   1.000
_cell.length_b   1.000
_cell.length_c   1.000
_cell.angle_alpha   90.00
_cell.angle_beta   90.00
_cell.angle_gamma   90.00
#
_symmetry.space_group_name_H-M   'P 1'
#
loop_
_entity.id
_entity.type
_entity.pdbx_description
1 polymer ?
#
loop_
_entity_poly.entity_id
_entity_poly.type
_entity_poly.pdbx_seq_one_letter_code
_entity_poly.pdbx_strand_id
1 'polypeptide(L)'
;MVFTTTGATFAPAVELAPGSSAEVVWLDDQRGELARGTNPRISFGSSATRAVTMSTTFADVVTVNLGFSSKDDVGRYSLAEIYDKGPESVSGVANLTLLTNLQRFLASRSGLSGTLDLTGLSRLEHIECFQANVEAADLTGCDSLVRLCLELCNLTSLDLNPVAATLRDLRAAAQQSGGLEFAPLQQPFAQLYHFCVRDQKVTGHPAADQLPSCEEMWNWGCTQIGTLPVPGRATSVLAAWNAYTEADFSGQWTDIDVAGSLDLTDNQLTRIVISGCRALRTIRLGGNALARGQVDRVLAEVAGWGTEGTELLIDGSNAEPSRAGLTAVAELRARGWTVTVSSS
;
A
#
# COMPACT_ATOMS: atom_id res chain seq x y z
N MET A 1 -14.47 -22.61 -11.84
CA MET A 1 -14.39 -21.15 -11.64
C MET A 1 -15.03 -20.45 -12.83
N VAL A 2 -15.73 -19.33 -12.62
CA VAL A 2 -16.40 -18.58 -13.70
C VAL A 2 -15.85 -17.17 -13.77
N PHE A 3 -15.61 -16.68 -14.98
CA PHE A 3 -15.19 -15.32 -15.28
C PHE A 3 -16.28 -14.62 -16.09
N THR A 4 -16.62 -13.39 -15.73
CA THR A 4 -17.44 -12.51 -16.56
C THR A 4 -16.50 -11.59 -17.34
N THR A 5 -16.46 -11.74 -18.66
CA THR A 5 -15.64 -10.91 -19.56
C THR A 5 -16.52 -10.02 -20.42
N THR A 6 -16.04 -8.82 -20.74
CA THR A 6 -16.71 -7.85 -21.64
C THR A 6 -15.95 -7.64 -22.95
N GLY A 7 -14.75 -8.21 -23.06
CA GLY A 7 -13.85 -8.00 -24.20
C GLY A 7 -14.26 -8.76 -25.46
N ALA A 8 -13.70 -8.34 -26.60
CA ALA A 8 -13.76 -9.10 -27.85
C ALA A 8 -12.86 -10.35 -27.82
N THR A 9 -11.91 -10.38 -26.88
CA THR A 9 -11.02 -11.49 -26.61
C THR A 9 -10.88 -11.69 -25.11
N PHE A 10 -10.49 -12.90 -24.71
CA PHE A 10 -10.14 -13.23 -23.33
C PHE A 10 -8.94 -14.19 -23.34
N ALA A 11 -7.84 -13.79 -22.70
CA ALA A 11 -6.59 -14.54 -22.67
C ALA A 11 -6.05 -14.70 -21.24
N PRO A 12 -6.79 -15.38 -20.34
CA PRO A 12 -6.35 -15.58 -18.96
C PRO A 12 -5.06 -16.40 -18.91
N ALA A 13 -4.22 -16.15 -17.91
CA ALA A 13 -3.10 -17.03 -17.60
C ALA A 13 -3.35 -17.69 -16.24
N VAL A 14 -3.25 -19.01 -16.17
CA VAL A 14 -3.28 -19.78 -14.93
C VAL A 14 -1.99 -20.58 -14.80
N GLU A 15 -1.52 -20.76 -13.57
CA GLU A 15 -0.37 -21.60 -13.27
C GLU A 15 -0.84 -22.80 -12.46
N LEU A 16 -0.35 -23.98 -12.82
CA LEU A 16 -0.60 -25.20 -12.06
C LEU A 16 0.60 -25.51 -11.17
N ALA A 17 0.33 -26.19 -10.05
CA ALA A 17 1.34 -26.64 -9.13
C ALA A 17 2.40 -27.50 -9.86
N PRO A 18 3.68 -27.42 -9.46
CA PRO A 18 4.74 -28.22 -10.07
C PRO A 18 4.40 -29.71 -10.12
N GLY A 19 4.51 -30.32 -11.31
CA GLY A 19 4.21 -31.73 -11.53
C GLY A 19 2.72 -32.06 -11.73
N SER A 20 1.82 -31.08 -11.69
CA SER A 20 0.41 -31.30 -12.05
C SER A 20 0.29 -31.76 -13.51
N SER A 21 -0.61 -32.72 -13.73
CA SER A 21 -1.06 -33.16 -15.06
C SER A 21 -2.50 -32.74 -15.35
N ALA A 22 -3.04 -31.77 -14.61
CA ALA A 22 -4.42 -31.35 -14.76
C ALA A 22 -4.64 -30.71 -16.12
N GLU A 23 -5.72 -31.13 -16.80
CA GLU A 23 -6.17 -30.44 -18.00
C GLU A 23 -6.96 -29.18 -17.60
N VAL A 24 -6.69 -28.08 -18.29
CA VAL A 24 -7.47 -26.85 -18.16
C VAL A 24 -8.31 -26.69 -19.41
N VAL A 25 -9.62 -26.68 -19.24
CA VAL A 25 -10.60 -26.50 -20.31
C VAL A 25 -11.42 -25.24 -20.04
N TRP A 26 -11.61 -24.44 -21.07
CA TRP A 26 -12.37 -23.20 -21.03
C TRP A 26 -13.65 -23.38 -21.82
N LEU A 27 -14.77 -23.09 -21.17
CA LEU A 27 -16.11 -23.37 -21.67
C LEU A 27 -16.93 -22.09 -21.75
N ASP A 28 -17.89 -22.05 -22.68
CA ASP A 28 -18.94 -21.04 -22.71
C ASP A 28 -20.02 -21.30 -21.64
N ASP A 29 -21.08 -20.50 -21.65
CA ASP A 29 -22.22 -20.60 -20.75
C ASP A 29 -23.09 -21.86 -20.97
N GLN A 30 -23.03 -22.45 -22.17
CA GLN A 30 -23.71 -23.69 -22.54
C GLN A 30 -22.83 -24.93 -22.34
N ARG A 31 -21.62 -24.76 -21.77
CA ARG A 31 -20.58 -25.78 -21.60
C ARG A 31 -19.97 -26.30 -22.92
N GLY A 32 -20.09 -25.55 -24.00
CA GLY A 32 -19.32 -25.74 -25.22
C GLY A 32 -17.85 -25.38 -24.99
N GLU A 33 -16.92 -26.17 -25.56
CA GLU A 33 -15.49 -25.91 -25.43
C GLU A 33 -15.05 -24.73 -26.28
N LEU A 34 -14.43 -23.73 -25.64
CA LEU A 34 -13.85 -22.54 -26.28
C LEU A 34 -12.35 -22.72 -26.53
N ALA A 35 -11.63 -23.30 -25.57
CA ALA A 35 -10.19 -23.50 -25.64
C ALA A 35 -9.70 -24.50 -24.58
N ARG A 36 -8.42 -24.88 -24.70
CA ARG A 36 -7.68 -25.67 -23.71
C ARG A 36 -6.35 -25.01 -23.38
N GLY A 37 -5.79 -25.39 -22.24
CA GLY A 37 -4.48 -24.98 -21.78
C GLY A 37 -4.52 -23.86 -20.74
N THR A 38 -3.35 -23.56 -20.19
CA THR A 38 -3.16 -22.64 -19.07
C THR A 38 -3.09 -21.17 -19.49
N ASN A 39 -2.86 -20.87 -20.77
CA ASN A 39 -2.79 -19.51 -21.30
C ASN A 39 -3.41 -19.46 -22.71
N PRO A 40 -4.71 -19.75 -22.87
CA PRO A 40 -5.36 -19.71 -24.17
C PRO A 40 -5.55 -18.27 -24.64
N ARG A 41 -5.87 -18.09 -25.92
CA ARG A 41 -6.45 -16.86 -26.44
C ARG A 41 -7.80 -17.16 -27.07
N ILE A 42 -8.87 -16.79 -26.38
CA ILE A 42 -10.25 -16.97 -26.85
C ILE A 42 -10.66 -15.71 -27.61
N SER A 43 -11.18 -15.87 -28.82
CA SER A 43 -11.67 -14.77 -29.66
C SER A 43 -13.18 -14.89 -29.83
N PHE A 44 -13.92 -13.88 -29.37
CA PHE A 44 -15.38 -13.81 -29.51
C PHE A 44 -15.83 -12.98 -30.71
N GLY A 45 -14.89 -12.32 -31.40
CA GLY A 45 -15.15 -11.48 -32.58
C GLY A 45 -15.68 -10.08 -32.28
N SER A 46 -16.38 -9.88 -31.16
CA SER A 46 -16.88 -8.57 -30.71
C SER A 46 -16.96 -8.47 -29.20
N SER A 47 -16.84 -7.25 -28.66
CA SER A 47 -17.03 -6.99 -27.23
C SER A 47 -18.48 -7.22 -26.83
N ALA A 48 -18.68 -8.05 -25.80
CA ALA A 48 -19.97 -8.27 -25.16
C ALA A 48 -19.74 -8.96 -23.81
N THR A 49 -20.66 -8.78 -22.87
CA THR A 49 -20.65 -9.50 -21.59
C THR A 49 -20.91 -10.98 -21.81
N ARG A 50 -20.00 -11.84 -21.33
CA ARG A 50 -20.06 -13.30 -21.45
C ARG A 50 -19.57 -13.97 -20.18
N ALA A 51 -20.10 -15.14 -19.88
CA ALA A 51 -19.53 -16.04 -18.90
C ALA A 51 -18.56 -17.00 -19.59
N VAL A 52 -17.36 -17.15 -19.03
CA VAL A 52 -16.38 -18.16 -19.43
C VAL A 52 -16.09 -19.01 -18.20
N THR A 53 -16.29 -20.31 -18.32
CA THR A 53 -16.05 -21.26 -17.22
C THR A 53 -14.72 -21.95 -17.42
N MET A 54 -13.84 -21.87 -16.42
CA MET A 54 -12.66 -22.74 -16.33
C MET A 54 -13.03 -24.02 -15.59
N SER A 55 -12.73 -25.15 -16.20
CA SER A 55 -12.84 -26.50 -15.64
C SER A 55 -11.47 -27.16 -15.61
N THR A 56 -11.04 -27.58 -14.41
CA THR A 56 -9.76 -28.26 -14.17
C THR A 56 -9.78 -28.93 -12.80
N THR A 57 -8.69 -29.57 -12.40
CA THR A 57 -8.43 -29.92 -11.00
C THR A 57 -8.14 -28.63 -10.23
N PHE A 58 -9.16 -28.01 -9.64
CA PHE A 58 -9.04 -26.67 -9.04
C PHE A 58 -7.97 -26.56 -7.96
N ALA A 59 -7.76 -27.63 -7.19
CA ALA A 59 -6.71 -27.69 -6.18
C ALA A 59 -5.29 -27.65 -6.78
N ASP A 60 -5.12 -27.85 -8.08
CA ASP A 60 -3.79 -27.76 -8.72
C ASP A 60 -3.48 -26.33 -9.16
N VAL A 61 -4.44 -25.39 -9.16
CA VAL A 61 -4.20 -24.01 -9.61
C VAL A 61 -3.53 -23.21 -8.49
N VAL A 62 -2.36 -22.64 -8.79
CA VAL A 62 -1.58 -21.81 -7.84
C VAL A 62 -1.55 -20.33 -8.21
N THR A 63 -1.78 -19.98 -9.47
CA THR A 63 -1.88 -18.58 -9.91
C THR A 63 -3.07 -18.41 -10.85
N VAL A 64 -3.82 -17.33 -10.67
CA VAL A 64 -4.74 -16.78 -11.67
C VAL A 64 -4.29 -15.37 -11.99
N ASN A 65 -3.94 -15.13 -13.26
CA ASN A 65 -3.43 -13.85 -13.74
C ASN A 65 -4.30 -13.33 -14.91
N LEU A 66 -5.03 -12.27 -14.60
CA LEU A 66 -5.92 -11.51 -15.48
C LEU A 66 -5.34 -10.12 -15.78
N GLY A 67 -4.13 -9.82 -15.32
CA GLY A 67 -3.50 -8.51 -15.44
C GLY A 67 -2.58 -8.24 -14.26
N PHE A 68 -1.32 -7.91 -14.54
CA PHE A 68 -0.32 -7.53 -13.54
C PHE A 68 0.83 -6.78 -14.21
N SER A 69 1.43 -5.82 -13.49
CA SER A 69 2.71 -5.23 -13.87
C SER A 69 3.56 -5.07 -12.62
N SER A 70 4.75 -5.62 -12.66
CA SER A 70 5.81 -5.50 -11.65
C SER A 70 6.30 -4.07 -11.45
N LYS A 71 5.87 -3.14 -12.30
CA LYS A 71 6.14 -1.69 -12.19
C LYS A 71 5.03 -0.95 -11.46
N ASP A 72 3.88 -1.58 -11.26
CA ASP A 72 2.79 -0.98 -10.50
C ASP A 72 3.14 -1.05 -9.02
N ASP A 73 3.20 0.13 -8.40
CA ASP A 73 3.25 0.28 -6.95
C ASP A 73 4.26 -0.69 -6.28
N VAL A 74 5.53 -0.52 -6.67
CA VAL A 74 6.65 -1.41 -6.35
C VAL A 74 6.97 -1.38 -4.86
N GLY A 75 7.33 -2.53 -4.29
CA GLY A 75 7.81 -2.66 -2.92
C GLY A 75 8.55 -3.97 -2.66
N ARG A 76 9.02 -4.14 -1.42
CA ARG A 76 9.82 -5.28 -0.96
C ARG A 76 9.16 -6.65 -1.24
N TYR A 77 7.83 -6.70 -1.25
CA TYR A 77 7.04 -7.92 -1.41
C TYR A 77 6.30 -8.01 -2.75
N SER A 78 6.64 -7.15 -3.72
CA SER A 78 6.11 -7.23 -5.09
C SER A 78 6.50 -8.52 -5.77
N LEU A 79 5.62 -9.00 -6.66
CA LEU A 79 5.92 -10.12 -7.55
C LEU A 79 6.92 -9.73 -8.64
N ALA A 80 7.69 -10.70 -9.11
CA ALA A 80 8.69 -10.52 -10.16
C ALA A 80 8.05 -10.29 -11.54
N GLU A 81 8.83 -9.70 -12.46
CA GLU A 81 8.42 -9.39 -13.85
C GLU A 81 7.94 -10.60 -14.67
N ILE A 82 8.25 -11.83 -14.25
CA ILE A 82 7.76 -13.05 -14.91
C ILE A 82 6.24 -13.17 -14.90
N TYR A 83 5.57 -12.46 -13.97
CA TYR A 83 4.12 -12.41 -13.88
C TYR A 83 3.50 -11.25 -14.69
N ASP A 84 4.30 -10.42 -15.36
CA ASP A 84 3.79 -9.27 -16.13
C ASP A 84 2.85 -9.74 -17.23
N LYS A 85 1.65 -9.15 -17.24
CA LYS A 85 0.59 -9.46 -18.19
C LYS A 85 -0.32 -8.25 -18.40
N GLY A 86 -0.60 -7.95 -19.66
CA GLY A 86 -1.60 -6.93 -20.01
C GLY A 86 -2.99 -7.26 -19.44
N PRO A 87 -3.77 -6.24 -19.03
CA PRO A 87 -5.05 -6.47 -18.37
C PRO A 87 -6.09 -7.12 -19.29
N GLU A 88 -6.88 -8.01 -18.71
CA GLU A 88 -8.06 -8.61 -19.34
C GLU A 88 -9.31 -7.77 -19.04
N SER A 89 -10.24 -7.73 -19.99
CA SER A 89 -11.55 -7.09 -19.82
C SER A 89 -12.49 -7.98 -18.99
N VAL A 90 -12.10 -8.29 -17.75
CA VAL A 90 -12.90 -9.07 -16.79
C VAL A 90 -13.63 -8.10 -15.86
N SER A 91 -14.94 -8.31 -15.67
CA SER A 91 -15.78 -7.54 -14.76
C SER A 91 -16.27 -8.34 -13.54
N GLY A 92 -16.08 -9.67 -13.53
CA GLY A 92 -16.54 -10.51 -12.44
C GLY A 92 -15.79 -11.84 -12.38
N VAL A 93 -15.64 -12.37 -11.18
CA VAL A 93 -15.13 -13.72 -10.91
C VAL A 93 -16.02 -14.40 -9.88
N ALA A 94 -16.25 -15.70 -10.05
CA ALA A 94 -17.05 -16.49 -9.12
C ALA A 94 -16.42 -17.86 -8.88
N ASN A 95 -16.65 -18.38 -7.67
CA ASN A 95 -16.11 -19.65 -7.19
C ASN A 95 -14.58 -19.66 -7.12
N LEU A 96 -13.98 -18.56 -6.64
CA LEU A 96 -12.55 -18.46 -6.34
C LEU A 96 -12.14 -19.45 -5.24
N THR A 97 -13.03 -19.67 -4.26
CA THR A 97 -12.86 -20.59 -3.12
C THR A 97 -12.63 -22.06 -3.50
N LEU A 98 -12.88 -22.43 -4.76
CA LEU A 98 -12.54 -23.77 -5.28
C LEU A 98 -11.01 -23.97 -5.42
N LEU A 99 -10.24 -22.89 -5.57
CA LEU A 99 -8.81 -22.92 -5.83
C LEU A 99 -8.02 -23.03 -4.51
N THR A 100 -8.18 -24.12 -3.77
CA THR A 100 -7.70 -24.23 -2.38
C THR A 100 -6.17 -24.12 -2.21
N ASN A 101 -5.39 -24.24 -3.29
CA ASN A 101 -3.93 -24.01 -3.30
C ASN A 101 -3.51 -22.71 -3.99
N LEU A 102 -4.46 -21.81 -4.28
CA LEU A 102 -4.16 -20.52 -4.90
C LEU A 102 -3.17 -19.74 -4.03
N GLN A 103 -2.07 -19.32 -4.63
CA GLN A 103 -1.05 -18.48 -4.03
C GLN A 103 -1.16 -17.03 -4.52
N ARG A 104 -1.61 -16.84 -5.76
CA ARG A 104 -1.58 -15.53 -6.43
C ARG A 104 -2.88 -15.28 -7.19
N PHE A 105 -3.58 -14.20 -6.85
CA PHE A 105 -4.70 -13.68 -7.61
C PHE A 105 -4.35 -12.29 -8.15
N LEU A 106 -4.19 -12.18 -9.47
CA LEU A 106 -3.73 -10.97 -10.15
C LEU A 106 -4.79 -10.50 -11.14
N ALA A 107 -5.31 -9.30 -10.96
CA ALA A 107 -6.38 -8.70 -11.76
C ALA A 107 -6.24 -7.17 -11.85
N SER A 108 -5.01 -6.65 -11.82
CA SER A 108 -4.74 -5.22 -11.93
C SER A 108 -5.25 -4.66 -13.27
N ARG A 109 -5.77 -3.42 -13.25
CA ARG A 109 -6.36 -2.70 -14.38
C ARG A 109 -7.47 -3.45 -15.11
N SER A 110 -8.20 -4.28 -14.39
CA SER A 110 -9.40 -4.95 -14.92
C SER A 110 -10.67 -4.16 -14.57
N GLY A 111 -11.80 -4.54 -15.17
CA GLY A 111 -13.11 -4.03 -14.76
C GLY A 111 -13.69 -4.74 -13.53
N LEU A 112 -12.91 -5.58 -12.84
CA LEU A 112 -13.38 -6.50 -11.82
C LEU A 112 -14.04 -5.75 -10.67
N SER A 113 -15.32 -6.03 -10.41
CA SER A 113 -16.12 -5.35 -9.39
C SER A 113 -16.83 -6.32 -8.45
N GLY A 114 -17.48 -5.76 -7.42
CA GLY A 114 -18.18 -6.52 -6.40
C GLY A 114 -17.23 -7.09 -5.33
N THR A 115 -17.73 -8.09 -4.61
CA THR A 115 -17.01 -8.74 -3.52
C THR A 115 -16.10 -9.86 -4.02
N LEU A 116 -14.82 -9.82 -3.63
CA LEU A 116 -13.91 -10.96 -3.75
C LEU A 116 -14.09 -11.88 -2.54
N ASP A 117 -14.76 -13.01 -2.75
CA ASP A 117 -14.80 -14.11 -1.79
C ASP A 117 -13.51 -14.93 -1.90
N LEU A 118 -12.61 -14.73 -0.93
CA LEU A 118 -11.31 -15.40 -0.82
C LEU A 118 -11.28 -16.35 0.40
N THR A 119 -12.45 -16.69 0.93
CA THR A 119 -12.57 -17.44 2.17
C THR A 119 -11.89 -18.80 2.08
N GLY A 120 -11.14 -19.17 3.13
CA GLY A 120 -10.46 -20.45 3.25
C GLY A 120 -9.27 -20.66 2.32
N LEU A 121 -8.87 -19.66 1.53
CA LEU A 121 -7.68 -19.72 0.67
C LEU A 121 -6.39 -19.55 1.50
N SER A 122 -6.12 -20.52 2.37
CA SER A 122 -5.02 -20.50 3.34
C SER A 122 -3.61 -20.46 2.73
N ARG A 123 -3.48 -20.74 1.42
CA ARG A 123 -2.22 -20.66 0.66
C ARG A 123 -2.04 -19.33 -0.08
N LEU A 124 -3.02 -18.43 -0.04
CA LEU A 124 -2.98 -17.18 -0.79
C LEU A 124 -1.94 -16.24 -0.18
N GLU A 125 -0.97 -15.83 -1.00
CA GLU A 125 0.17 -14.97 -0.61
C GLU A 125 0.02 -13.56 -1.18
N HIS A 126 -0.52 -13.44 -2.41
CA HIS A 126 -0.62 -12.18 -3.15
C HIS A 126 -2.01 -11.96 -3.74
N ILE A 127 -2.57 -10.78 -3.46
CA ILE A 127 -3.73 -10.24 -4.15
C ILE A 127 -3.32 -8.92 -4.80
N GLU A 128 -3.40 -8.86 -6.12
CA GLU A 128 -3.07 -7.67 -6.92
C GLU A 128 -4.29 -7.23 -7.73
N CYS A 129 -4.96 -6.18 -7.29
CA CYS A 129 -6.12 -5.60 -7.97
C CYS A 129 -5.96 -4.07 -8.14
N PHE A 130 -4.71 -3.60 -8.30
CA PHE A 130 -4.42 -2.19 -8.57
C PHE A 130 -5.28 -1.68 -9.74
N GLN A 131 -6.03 -0.59 -9.55
CA GLN A 131 -6.94 -0.02 -10.56
C GLN A 131 -8.01 -1.01 -11.08
N ALA A 132 -8.52 -1.90 -10.22
CA ALA A 132 -9.78 -2.60 -10.46
C ALA A 132 -10.97 -1.80 -9.89
N ASN A 133 -12.15 -2.40 -9.80
CA ASN A 133 -13.35 -1.80 -9.20
C ASN A 133 -13.87 -2.63 -8.01
N VAL A 134 -12.99 -3.34 -7.32
CA VAL A 134 -13.34 -4.22 -6.20
C VAL A 134 -14.02 -3.40 -5.09
N GLU A 135 -15.14 -3.89 -4.58
CA GLU A 135 -15.97 -3.16 -3.60
C GLU A 135 -15.79 -3.72 -2.18
N ALA A 136 -15.41 -5.00 -2.07
CA ALA A 136 -15.14 -5.68 -0.82
C ALA A 136 -14.22 -6.89 -1.05
N ALA A 137 -13.49 -7.30 -0.02
CA ALA A 137 -12.72 -8.54 0.00
C ALA A 137 -12.95 -9.26 1.34
N ASP A 138 -13.34 -10.53 1.29
CA ASP A 138 -13.41 -11.39 2.48
C ASP A 138 -12.11 -12.18 2.60
N LEU A 139 -11.32 -11.85 3.62
CA LEU A 139 -9.98 -12.41 3.86
C LEU A 139 -9.99 -13.56 4.88
N THR A 140 -11.18 -14.05 5.28
CA THR A 140 -11.31 -15.05 6.34
C THR A 140 -10.60 -16.35 5.95
N GLY A 141 -9.59 -16.75 6.73
CA GLY A 141 -8.81 -17.97 6.47
C GLY A 141 -7.72 -17.81 5.39
N CYS A 142 -7.37 -16.58 5.00
CA CYS A 142 -6.19 -16.28 4.17
C CYS A 142 -4.90 -16.26 5.00
N ASP A 143 -4.60 -17.38 5.67
CA ASP A 143 -3.57 -17.48 6.73
C ASP A 143 -2.12 -17.26 6.26
N SER A 144 -1.88 -17.18 4.94
CA SER A 144 -0.54 -16.95 4.36
C SER A 144 -0.42 -15.60 3.65
N LEU A 145 -1.42 -14.71 3.76
CA LEU A 145 -1.42 -13.48 2.96
C LEU A 145 -0.25 -12.57 3.36
N VAL A 146 0.59 -12.25 2.38
CA VAL A 146 1.79 -11.41 2.54
C VAL A 146 1.54 -10.02 1.97
N ARG A 147 0.88 -9.94 0.80
CA ARG A 147 0.65 -8.67 0.09
C ARG A 147 -0.80 -8.54 -0.36
N LEU A 148 -1.38 -7.39 -0.05
CA LEU A 148 -2.72 -6.99 -0.43
C LEU A 148 -2.68 -5.63 -1.14
N CYS A 149 -2.90 -5.64 -2.45
CA CYS A 149 -3.00 -4.44 -3.26
C CYS A 149 -4.42 -4.28 -3.82
N LEU A 150 -5.15 -3.32 -3.25
CA LEU A 150 -6.49 -2.87 -3.61
C LEU A 150 -6.52 -1.35 -3.84
N GLU A 151 -5.41 -0.76 -4.28
CA GLU A 151 -5.32 0.67 -4.58
C GLU A 151 -6.16 1.03 -5.82
N LEU A 152 -6.80 2.21 -5.77
CA LEU A 152 -7.69 2.72 -6.83
C LEU A 152 -8.90 1.81 -7.13
N CYS A 153 -9.29 0.99 -6.14
CA CYS A 153 -10.54 0.21 -6.16
C CYS A 153 -11.74 1.03 -5.64
N ASN A 154 -12.86 0.38 -5.32
CA ASN A 154 -14.07 1.03 -4.83
C ASN A 154 -14.49 0.52 -3.44
N LEU A 155 -13.51 0.24 -2.58
CA LEU A 155 -13.77 -0.18 -1.20
C LEU A 155 -14.40 0.97 -0.40
N THR A 156 -15.28 0.61 0.51
CA THR A 156 -15.81 1.52 1.56
C THR A 156 -15.39 1.08 2.95
N SER A 157 -15.17 -0.22 3.14
CA SER A 157 -14.65 -0.80 4.37
C SER A 157 -13.69 -1.94 4.08
N LEU A 158 -12.81 -2.25 5.03
CA LEU A 158 -11.89 -3.37 4.96
C LEU A 158 -11.60 -3.93 6.35
N ASP A 159 -11.83 -5.23 6.55
CA ASP A 159 -11.41 -5.94 7.75
C ASP A 159 -10.08 -6.66 7.51
N LEU A 160 -9.07 -6.28 8.29
CA LEU A 160 -7.71 -6.84 8.21
C LEU A 160 -7.40 -7.79 9.36
N ASN A 161 -8.31 -8.00 10.31
CA ASN A 161 -8.11 -8.93 11.42
C ASN A 161 -7.71 -10.35 10.97
N PRO A 162 -8.32 -10.93 9.91
CA PRO A 162 -7.96 -12.27 9.47
C PRO A 162 -6.49 -12.42 9.04
N VAL A 163 -5.83 -11.33 8.63
CA VAL A 163 -4.48 -11.36 8.05
C VAL A 163 -3.47 -10.55 8.86
N ALA A 164 -3.86 -10.01 10.02
CA ALA A 164 -3.01 -9.11 10.81
C ALA A 164 -1.70 -9.75 11.29
N ALA A 165 -1.68 -11.07 11.45
CA ALA A 165 -0.49 -11.82 11.86
C ALA A 165 0.54 -12.03 10.72
N THR A 166 0.11 -11.97 9.45
CA THR A 166 0.94 -12.36 8.29
C THR A 166 1.16 -11.26 7.28
N LEU A 167 0.24 -10.30 7.17
CA LEU A 167 0.28 -9.23 6.18
C LEU A 167 1.55 -8.39 6.36
N ARG A 168 2.28 -8.18 5.26
CA ARG A 168 3.55 -7.44 5.23
C ARG A 168 3.46 -6.18 4.38
N ASP A 169 2.58 -6.14 3.39
CA ASP A 169 2.44 -5.03 2.45
C ASP A 169 0.96 -4.77 2.17
N LEU A 170 0.45 -3.64 2.67
CA LEU A 170 -0.90 -3.15 2.42
C LEU A 170 -0.87 -1.93 1.52
N ARG A 171 -1.58 -2.02 0.39
CA ARG A 171 -1.83 -0.91 -0.54
C ARG A 171 -3.31 -0.78 -0.78
N ALA A 172 -3.91 0.23 -0.16
CA ALA A 172 -5.36 0.50 -0.22
C ALA A 172 -5.64 1.99 -0.45
N ALA A 173 -4.72 2.70 -1.08
CA ALA A 173 -4.83 4.13 -1.35
C ALA A 173 -5.93 4.49 -2.36
N ALA A 174 -6.40 5.74 -2.29
CA ALA A 174 -7.21 6.39 -3.31
C ALA A 174 -8.46 5.60 -3.76
N GLN A 175 -9.24 5.06 -2.82
CA GLN A 175 -10.51 4.43 -3.15
C GLN A 175 -11.44 5.42 -3.88
N GLN A 176 -12.13 4.95 -4.91
CA GLN A 176 -13.04 5.75 -5.75
C GLN A 176 -14.23 6.33 -4.96
N SER A 177 -14.58 5.70 -3.84
CA SER A 177 -15.57 6.18 -2.87
C SER A 177 -15.13 7.45 -2.13
N GLY A 178 -13.83 7.77 -2.16
CA GLY A 178 -13.21 8.88 -1.42
C GLY A 178 -12.94 8.58 0.06
N GLY A 179 -13.25 7.39 0.55
CA GLY A 179 -12.92 7.01 1.91
C GLY A 179 -12.94 5.51 2.21
N LEU A 180 -12.17 5.12 3.23
CA LEU A 180 -11.98 3.74 3.65
C LEU A 180 -12.09 3.63 5.18
N GLU A 181 -13.01 2.78 5.63
CA GLU A 181 -13.17 2.42 7.03
C GLU A 181 -12.51 1.07 7.34
N PHE A 182 -11.51 1.08 8.22
CA PHE A 182 -10.96 -0.16 8.76
C PHE A 182 -11.78 -0.64 9.95
N ALA A 183 -12.05 -1.95 9.98
CA ALA A 183 -12.52 -2.58 11.20
C ALA A 183 -11.47 -2.42 12.31
N PRO A 184 -11.87 -2.16 13.58
CA PRO A 184 -10.93 -2.09 14.69
C PRO A 184 -10.09 -3.37 14.80
N LEU A 185 -8.77 -3.19 14.85
CA LEU A 185 -7.85 -4.31 14.99
C LEU A 185 -7.92 -4.91 16.40
N GLN A 186 -7.98 -6.24 16.45
CA GLN A 186 -7.98 -7.04 17.67
C GLN A 186 -6.56 -7.47 18.08
N GLN A 187 -5.60 -7.34 17.17
CA GLN A 187 -4.19 -7.65 17.38
C GLN A 187 -3.33 -6.71 16.52
N PRO A 188 -2.08 -6.41 16.95
CA PRO A 188 -1.19 -5.58 16.17
C PRO A 188 -0.81 -6.25 14.85
N PHE A 189 -0.45 -5.45 13.86
CA PHE A 189 0.22 -5.95 12.68
C PHE A 189 1.65 -6.35 13.00
N ALA A 190 1.86 -7.63 13.34
CA ALA A 190 3.14 -8.12 13.81
C ALA A 190 4.25 -8.05 12.73
N GLN A 191 3.88 -8.07 11.45
CA GLN A 191 4.83 -8.20 10.33
C GLN A 191 4.65 -7.14 9.24
N LEU A 192 3.71 -6.21 9.40
CA LEU A 192 3.43 -5.19 8.39
C LEU A 192 4.62 -4.26 8.27
N TYR A 193 5.23 -4.26 7.09
CA TYR A 193 6.35 -3.43 6.69
C TYR A 193 5.85 -2.12 6.06
N HIS A 194 4.87 -2.23 5.15
CA HIS A 194 4.36 -1.13 4.35
C HIS A 194 2.86 -0.93 4.56
N PHE A 195 2.47 0.26 5.01
CA PHE A 195 1.08 0.66 5.21
C PHE A 195 0.77 1.88 4.33
N CYS A 196 0.02 1.65 3.25
CA CYS A 196 -0.29 2.69 2.29
C CYS A 196 -1.79 2.88 2.06
N VAL A 197 -2.32 4.04 2.48
CA VAL A 197 -3.76 4.34 2.50
C VAL A 197 -4.08 5.78 2.08
N ARG A 198 -3.14 6.44 1.39
CA ARG A 198 -3.18 7.88 1.08
C ARG A 198 -4.37 8.32 0.20
N ASP A 199 -4.52 9.64 0.09
CA ASP A 199 -5.40 10.33 -0.87
C ASP A 199 -6.89 9.95 -0.75
N GLN A 200 -7.38 9.79 0.48
CA GLN A 200 -8.78 9.45 0.79
C GLN A 200 -9.06 9.68 2.28
N LYS A 201 -10.32 9.85 2.68
CA LYS A 201 -10.66 9.83 4.12
C LYS A 201 -10.41 8.43 4.71
N VAL A 202 -9.68 8.34 5.82
CA VAL A 202 -9.49 7.06 6.54
C VAL A 202 -10.12 7.10 7.94
N THR A 203 -10.86 6.06 8.31
CA THR A 203 -11.32 5.84 9.70
C THR A 203 -10.86 4.47 10.19
N GLY A 204 -10.66 4.32 11.51
CA GLY A 204 -10.07 3.10 12.07
C GLY A 204 -8.57 2.94 11.77
N HIS A 205 -7.86 4.05 11.52
CA HIS A 205 -6.41 4.02 11.31
C HIS A 205 -5.71 3.35 12.51
N PRO A 206 -4.76 2.42 12.28
CA PRO A 206 -4.04 1.76 13.37
C PRO A 206 -3.33 2.76 14.29
N ALA A 207 -3.37 2.49 15.60
CA ALA A 207 -2.57 3.21 16.59
C ALA A 207 -1.09 2.78 16.54
N ALA A 208 -0.21 3.53 17.23
CA ALA A 208 1.22 3.27 17.22
C ALA A 208 1.60 1.86 17.71
N ASP A 209 0.93 1.36 18.76
CA ASP A 209 1.14 0.01 19.30
C ASP A 209 0.64 -1.11 18.36
N GLN A 210 -0.18 -0.76 17.36
CA GLN A 210 -0.67 -1.67 16.33
C GLN A 210 0.25 -1.74 15.11
N LEU A 211 1.31 -0.93 15.05
CA LEU A 211 2.28 -0.86 13.94
C LEU A 211 3.72 -1.18 14.40
N PRO A 212 3.98 -2.24 15.19
CA PRO A 212 5.29 -2.46 15.82
C PRO A 212 6.42 -2.73 14.82
N SER A 213 6.11 -3.29 13.65
CA SER A 213 7.09 -3.64 12.61
C SER A 213 7.06 -2.72 11.39
N CYS A 214 6.17 -1.72 11.39
CA CYS A 214 5.98 -0.84 10.24
C CYS A 214 7.24 -0.02 10.01
N GLU A 215 7.72 -0.03 8.77
CA GLU A 215 8.88 0.72 8.31
C GLU A 215 8.45 1.87 7.39
N GLU A 216 7.46 1.62 6.52
CA GLU A 216 6.92 2.58 5.59
C GLU A 216 5.45 2.89 5.89
N MET A 217 5.18 4.09 6.39
CA MET A 217 3.82 4.56 6.65
C MET A 217 3.46 5.72 5.73
N TRP A 218 2.59 5.46 4.77
CA TRP A 218 2.17 6.37 3.71
C TRP A 218 0.67 6.65 3.83
N ASN A 219 0.34 7.71 4.56
CA ASN A 219 -1.03 8.08 4.93
C ASN A 219 -1.29 9.58 4.74
N TRP A 220 -0.70 10.19 3.70
CA TRP A 220 -0.98 11.59 3.38
C TRP A 220 -2.40 11.78 2.85
N GLY A 221 -2.98 12.97 3.06
CA GLY A 221 -4.32 13.28 2.58
C GLY A 221 -5.43 12.45 3.24
N CYS A 222 -5.19 11.94 4.44
CA CYS A 222 -6.08 10.96 5.08
C CYS A 222 -7.15 11.55 6.01
N THR A 223 -7.22 12.88 6.13
CA THR A 223 -8.08 13.61 7.08
C THR A 223 -7.86 13.22 8.56
N GLN A 224 -6.66 12.73 8.89
CA GLN A 224 -6.31 12.32 10.25
C GLN A 224 -6.09 13.54 11.16
N ILE A 225 -6.34 13.36 12.45
CA ILE A 225 -6.26 14.42 13.46
C ILE A 225 -5.49 13.94 14.70
N GLY A 226 -5.12 14.87 15.58
CA GLY A 226 -4.55 14.54 16.89
C GLY A 226 -3.07 14.15 16.80
N THR A 227 -2.65 13.19 17.60
CA THR A 227 -1.27 12.69 17.62
C THR A 227 -1.04 11.73 16.48
N LEU A 228 0.04 11.92 15.71
CA LEU A 228 0.41 10.99 14.65
C LEU A 228 0.77 9.61 15.25
N PRO A 229 0.16 8.51 14.79
CA PRO A 229 0.58 7.16 15.15
C PRO A 229 1.97 6.87 14.56
N VAL A 230 3.00 6.82 15.41
CA VAL A 230 4.38 6.59 14.96
C VAL A 230 4.62 5.10 14.73
N PRO A 231 5.13 4.68 13.54
CA PRO A 231 5.45 3.29 13.29
C PRO A 231 6.69 2.85 14.08
N GLY A 232 6.74 1.57 14.46
CA GLY A 232 7.75 1.05 15.38
C GLY A 232 9.18 0.95 14.81
N ARG A 233 9.34 0.92 13.49
CA ARG A 233 10.64 0.74 12.81
C ARG A 233 10.81 1.70 11.61
N ALA A 234 10.44 2.97 11.80
CA ALA A 234 10.33 3.94 10.73
C ALA A 234 11.59 4.03 9.85
N THR A 235 11.39 3.92 8.53
CA THR A 235 12.38 4.24 7.48
C THR A 235 11.84 5.34 6.56
N SER A 236 10.54 5.30 6.24
CA SER A 236 9.84 6.29 5.41
C SER A 236 8.47 6.61 5.98
N VAL A 237 8.26 7.85 6.43
CA VAL A 237 6.97 8.31 6.94
C VAL A 237 6.50 9.49 6.11
N LEU A 238 5.43 9.29 5.35
CA LEU A 238 4.82 10.27 4.45
C LEU A 238 3.37 10.49 4.89
N ALA A 239 3.15 11.56 5.67
CA ALA A 239 1.88 11.85 6.34
C ALA A 239 1.41 13.29 6.13
N ALA A 240 1.81 13.90 5.02
CA ALA A 240 1.45 15.26 4.64
C ALA A 240 -0.08 15.44 4.47
N TRP A 241 -0.56 16.68 4.43
CA TRP A 241 -1.97 17.01 4.14
C TRP A 241 -2.97 16.32 5.08
N ASN A 242 -2.65 16.30 6.38
CA ASN A 242 -3.54 15.87 7.45
C ASN A 242 -3.75 17.05 8.42
N ALA A 243 -4.29 16.77 9.60
CA ALA A 243 -4.44 17.74 10.69
C ALA A 243 -3.84 17.17 11.99
N TYR A 244 -2.72 16.46 11.88
CA TYR A 244 -1.95 16.04 13.05
C TYR A 244 -1.40 17.26 13.79
N THR A 245 -1.40 17.19 15.11
CA THR A 245 -1.03 18.28 16.03
C THR A 245 0.29 18.00 16.75
N GLU A 246 0.68 16.74 16.85
CA GLU A 246 1.95 16.32 17.43
C GLU A 246 2.47 15.01 16.84
N ALA A 247 3.79 14.84 16.87
CA ALA A 247 4.47 13.59 16.55
C ALA A 247 5.74 13.42 17.40
N ASP A 248 6.05 12.20 17.83
CA ASP A 248 7.25 11.90 18.63
C ASP A 248 7.97 10.67 18.08
N PHE A 249 9.03 10.93 17.32
CA PHE A 249 9.85 9.90 16.68
C PHE A 249 11.14 9.61 17.46
N SER A 250 11.20 9.92 18.76
CA SER A 250 12.40 9.70 19.56
C SER A 250 12.94 8.27 19.39
N GLY A 251 14.22 8.15 19.02
CA GLY A 251 14.86 6.85 18.83
C GLY A 251 14.52 6.10 17.53
N GLN A 252 13.80 6.72 16.60
CA GLN A 252 13.64 6.21 15.23
C GLN A 252 14.85 6.60 14.37
N TRP A 253 14.98 6.03 13.15
CA TRP A 253 16.06 6.35 12.20
C TRP A 253 17.46 6.36 12.82
N THR A 254 17.84 5.29 13.51
CA THR A 254 19.16 5.16 14.16
C THR A 254 20.21 4.50 13.26
N ASP A 255 19.79 3.76 12.24
CA ASP A 255 20.68 3.07 11.31
C ASP A 255 21.13 4.02 10.19
N ILE A 256 22.37 4.53 10.31
CA ILE A 256 22.92 5.57 9.43
C ILE A 256 23.12 5.13 7.98
N ASP A 257 23.15 3.81 7.74
CA ASP A 257 23.35 3.22 6.41
C ASP A 257 22.04 3.21 5.61
N VAL A 258 20.90 3.46 6.26
CA VAL A 258 19.58 3.55 5.63
C VAL A 258 19.09 4.99 5.65
N ALA A 259 19.04 5.62 4.48
CA ALA A 259 18.57 7.01 4.36
C ALA A 259 17.08 7.13 4.74
N GLY A 260 16.81 7.82 5.84
CA GLY A 260 15.46 8.04 6.34
C GLY A 260 14.76 9.23 5.69
N SER A 261 13.44 9.11 5.49
CA SER A 261 12.58 10.18 5.00
C SER A 261 11.40 10.44 5.93
N LEU A 262 11.16 11.71 6.23
CA LEU A 262 10.01 12.19 7.00
C LEU A 262 9.35 13.36 6.27
N ASP A 263 8.07 13.21 5.92
CA ASP A 263 7.26 14.27 5.34
C ASP A 263 5.95 14.43 6.11
N LEU A 264 5.85 15.52 6.86
CA LEU A 264 4.67 15.94 7.62
C LEU A 264 4.18 17.32 7.16
N THR A 265 4.46 17.69 5.91
CA THR A 265 4.06 18.98 5.34
C THR A 265 2.56 19.19 5.44
N ASP A 266 2.13 20.44 5.65
CA ASP A 266 0.71 20.83 5.66
C ASP A 266 -0.11 20.00 6.66
N ASN A 267 0.30 20.08 7.92
CA ASN A 267 -0.40 19.55 9.08
C ASN A 267 -0.72 20.70 10.05
N GLN A 268 -1.12 20.39 11.28
CA GLN A 268 -1.35 21.38 12.35
C GLN A 268 -0.34 21.21 13.49
N LEU A 269 0.87 20.73 13.18
CA LEU A 269 1.85 20.36 14.21
C LEU A 269 2.23 21.59 15.02
N THR A 270 2.05 21.48 16.34
CA THR A 270 2.57 22.44 17.32
C THR A 270 3.80 21.89 18.04
N ARG A 271 3.97 20.57 18.01
CA ARG A 271 5.10 19.83 18.61
C ARG A 271 5.56 18.73 17.67
N ILE A 272 6.88 18.62 17.51
CA ILE A 272 7.51 17.47 16.90
C ILE A 272 8.77 17.09 17.68
N VAL A 273 9.01 15.81 17.89
CA VAL A 273 10.27 15.34 18.50
C VAL A 273 10.94 14.36 17.55
N ILE A 274 12.21 14.62 17.26
CA ILE A 274 13.06 13.83 16.37
C ILE A 274 14.39 13.50 17.06
N SER A 275 14.39 13.42 18.39
CA SER A 275 15.60 13.22 19.17
C SER A 275 16.29 11.92 18.80
N GLY A 276 17.54 12.02 18.36
CA GLY A 276 18.35 10.86 17.97
C GLY A 276 18.08 10.29 16.58
N CYS A 277 17.25 10.93 15.74
CA CYS A 277 16.89 10.48 14.39
C CYS A 277 17.99 10.71 13.34
N ARG A 278 19.23 10.30 13.64
CA ARG A 278 20.45 10.67 12.91
C ARG A 278 20.51 10.13 11.48
N ALA A 279 19.71 9.12 11.14
CA ALA A 279 19.63 8.57 9.79
C ALA A 279 18.66 9.33 8.87
N LEU A 280 17.90 10.30 9.38
CA LEU A 280 17.09 11.17 8.53
C LEU A 280 17.99 11.97 7.56
N ARG A 281 17.57 12.01 6.29
CA ARG A 281 18.22 12.77 5.21
C ARG A 281 17.26 13.74 4.54
N THR A 282 15.96 13.45 4.58
CA THR A 282 14.90 14.31 4.07
C THR A 282 13.90 14.54 5.18
N ILE A 283 13.71 15.80 5.56
CA ILE A 283 12.79 16.23 6.60
C ILE A 283 11.95 17.37 6.06
N ARG A 284 10.64 17.14 5.90
CA ARG A 284 9.69 18.17 5.46
C ARG A 284 8.62 18.39 6.51
N LEU A 285 8.58 19.62 7.00
CA LEU A 285 7.73 20.11 8.08
C LEU A 285 7.06 21.44 7.68
N GLY A 286 7.12 21.83 6.41
CA GLY A 286 6.51 23.07 5.90
C GLY A 286 5.00 23.13 6.17
N GLY A 287 4.43 24.33 6.25
CA GLY A 287 2.97 24.48 6.35
C GLY A 287 2.36 23.97 7.67
N ASN A 288 3.11 24.01 8.76
CA ASN A 288 2.64 23.59 10.10
C ASN A 288 2.39 24.79 11.02
N ALA A 289 2.11 24.53 12.30
CA ALA A 289 1.87 25.54 13.34
C ALA A 289 3.00 25.59 14.38
N LEU A 290 4.24 25.30 13.97
CA LEU A 290 5.37 25.23 14.90
C LEU A 290 5.76 26.64 15.36
N ALA A 291 5.71 26.87 16.67
CA ALA A 291 6.18 28.11 17.27
C ALA A 291 7.71 28.24 17.14
N ARG A 292 8.23 29.47 17.20
CA ARG A 292 9.68 29.77 17.01
C ARG A 292 10.59 28.86 17.84
N GLY A 293 10.25 28.64 19.11
CA GLY A 293 11.05 27.79 19.99
C GLY A 293 11.07 26.31 19.59
N GLN A 294 10.02 25.83 18.92
CA GLN A 294 9.96 24.48 18.36
C GLN A 294 10.76 24.38 17.05
N VAL A 295 10.69 25.40 16.20
CA VAL A 295 11.51 25.53 14.98
C VAL A 295 13.00 25.53 15.32
N ASP A 296 13.42 26.37 16.27
CA ASP A 296 14.81 26.43 16.74
C ASP A 296 15.29 25.10 17.31
N ARG A 297 14.43 24.38 18.05
CA ARG A 297 14.75 23.05 18.59
C ARG A 297 14.99 22.02 17.50
N VAL A 298 14.14 21.98 16.47
CA VAL A 298 14.33 21.09 15.32
C VAL A 298 15.65 21.40 14.61
N LEU A 299 15.90 22.68 14.29
CA LEU A 299 17.13 23.10 13.62
C LEU A 299 18.38 22.72 14.42
N ALA A 300 18.38 22.97 15.74
CA ALA A 300 19.49 22.64 16.61
C ALA A 300 19.70 21.13 16.77
N GLU A 301 18.63 20.34 16.87
CA GLU A 301 18.70 18.88 16.95
C GLU A 301 19.34 18.31 15.68
N VAL A 302 18.86 18.70 14.50
CA VAL A 302 19.39 18.23 13.20
C VAL A 302 20.85 18.67 13.00
N ALA A 303 21.20 19.91 13.35
CA ALA A 303 22.58 20.40 13.31
C ALA A 303 23.48 19.59 14.28
N GLY A 304 22.97 19.26 15.45
CA GLY A 304 23.66 18.49 16.49
C GLY A 304 23.96 17.05 16.12
N TRP A 305 23.27 16.47 15.14
CA TRP A 305 23.60 15.14 14.62
C TRP A 305 24.93 15.13 13.87
N GLY A 306 25.34 16.27 13.31
CA GLY A 306 26.59 16.41 12.58
C GLY A 306 26.65 15.64 11.25
N THR A 307 25.50 15.28 10.68
CA THR A 307 25.38 14.49 9.45
C THR A 307 25.24 15.36 8.21
N GLU A 308 25.51 14.77 7.04
CA GLU A 308 25.07 15.30 5.75
C GLU A 308 23.61 14.89 5.50
N GLY A 309 22.89 15.64 4.66
CA GLY A 309 21.51 15.34 4.31
C GLY A 309 21.08 16.04 3.04
N THR A 310 19.89 15.70 2.57
CA THR A 310 19.33 16.20 1.32
C THR A 310 18.54 17.48 1.55
N GLU A 311 17.60 17.46 2.49
CA GLU A 311 16.63 18.54 2.65
C GLU A 311 16.11 18.65 4.09
N LEU A 312 16.05 19.88 4.59
CA LEU A 312 15.30 20.27 5.78
C LEU A 312 14.40 21.47 5.44
N LEU A 313 13.11 21.19 5.26
CA LEU A 313 12.08 22.16 4.95
C LEU A 313 11.23 22.41 6.21
N ILE A 314 11.24 23.63 6.75
CA ILE A 314 10.46 24.05 7.93
C ILE A 314 9.92 25.47 7.74
N ASP A 315 9.23 25.68 6.63
CA ASP A 315 8.71 26.98 6.17
C ASP A 315 7.17 27.05 6.19
N GLY A 316 6.59 27.93 5.37
CA GLY A 316 5.14 28.13 5.28
C GLY A 316 4.59 28.86 6.49
N SER A 317 3.54 28.31 7.11
CA SER A 317 2.87 28.89 8.28
C SER A 317 3.64 28.70 9.60
N ASN A 318 4.78 28.01 9.60
CA ASN A 318 5.65 27.92 10.76
C ASN A 318 6.23 29.30 11.10
N ALA A 319 6.55 29.51 12.39
CA ALA A 319 7.20 30.73 12.83
C ALA A 319 8.65 30.83 12.31
N GLU A 320 9.10 32.06 12.07
CA GLU A 320 10.50 32.33 11.72
C GLU A 320 11.46 31.89 12.84
N PRO A 321 12.64 31.33 12.48
CA PRO A 321 13.66 30.96 13.45
C PRO A 321 14.23 32.18 14.18
N SER A 322 14.79 31.97 15.37
CA SER A 322 15.58 33.01 16.05
C SER A 322 16.98 33.11 15.45
N ARG A 323 17.79 34.03 15.99
CA ARG A 323 19.23 34.11 15.66
C ARG A 323 19.95 32.78 15.90
N ALA A 324 19.60 32.04 16.95
CA ALA A 324 20.19 30.74 17.22
C ALA A 324 19.78 29.70 16.16
N GLY A 325 18.51 29.68 15.77
CA GLY A 325 18.03 28.84 14.67
C GLY A 325 18.76 29.15 13.35
N LEU A 326 18.96 30.43 13.03
CA LEU A 326 19.72 30.85 11.84
C LEU A 326 21.19 30.43 11.87
N THR A 327 21.82 30.37 13.06
CA THR A 327 23.16 29.78 13.22
C THR A 327 23.14 28.29 12.87
N ALA A 328 22.18 27.52 13.37
CA ALA A 328 22.02 26.11 13.02
C ALA A 328 21.74 25.90 11.52
N VAL A 329 20.94 26.78 10.89
CA VAL A 329 20.74 26.77 9.42
C VAL A 329 22.06 26.91 8.67
N ALA A 330 22.94 27.84 9.10
CA ALA A 330 24.24 28.03 8.46
C ALA A 330 25.15 26.81 8.63
N GLU A 331 25.17 26.18 9.81
CA GLU A 331 25.91 24.94 10.06
C GLU A 331 25.44 23.78 9.19
N LEU A 332 24.12 23.62 9.05
CA LEU A 332 23.52 22.58 8.21
C LEU A 332 23.86 22.77 6.73
N ARG A 333 23.72 24.00 6.22
CA ARG A 333 24.09 24.33 4.83
C ARG A 333 25.58 24.10 4.56
N ALA A 334 26.45 24.40 5.53
CA ALA A 334 27.88 24.11 5.42
C ALA A 334 28.19 22.60 5.35
N ARG A 335 27.27 21.74 5.81
CA ARG A 335 27.34 20.27 5.71
C ARG A 335 26.54 19.70 4.53
N GLY A 336 26.11 20.53 3.59
CA GLY A 336 25.45 20.09 2.37
C GLY A 336 23.92 19.94 2.44
N TRP A 337 23.28 20.29 3.56
CA TRP A 337 21.82 20.31 3.62
C TRP A 337 21.22 21.45 2.80
N THR A 338 20.17 21.17 2.02
CA THR A 338 19.28 22.20 1.52
C THR A 338 18.29 22.58 2.63
N VAL A 339 18.44 23.76 3.22
CA VAL A 339 17.60 24.21 4.34
C VAL A 339 16.72 25.39 3.93
N THR A 340 15.41 25.24 4.11
CA THR A 340 14.40 26.27 3.84
C THR A 340 13.58 26.52 5.10
N VAL A 341 13.46 27.80 5.48
CA VAL A 341 12.75 28.27 6.68
C VAL A 341 11.87 29.46 6.30
N SER A 342 10.82 29.72 7.07
CA SER A 342 10.01 30.93 6.91
C SER A 342 10.87 32.20 7.07
N SER A 343 10.58 33.22 6.28
CA SER A 343 11.17 34.56 6.37
C SER A 343 10.10 35.62 6.14
N SER A 344 10.20 36.74 6.85
CA SER A 344 9.40 37.96 6.64
C SER A 344 9.61 38.56 5.26
#